data_AF-A0A9Q8SZM8-F1
#
_entry.id   AF-A0A9Q8SZM8-F1
#
_cell.length_a   1.000
_cell.length_b   1.000
_cell.length_c   1.000
_cell.angle_alpha   90.00
_cell.angle_beta   90.00
_cell.angle_gamma   90.00
#
_symmetry.space_group_name_H-M   'P 1'
#
loop_
_entity.id
_entity.type
_entity.pdbx_description
1 polymer ?
#
loop_
_entity_poly.entity_id
_entity_poly.type
_entity_poly.pdbx_seq_one_letter_code
_entity_poly.pdbx_strand_id
1 'polypeptide(L)'
;MKFTWSIASAALLATRAQCEILWDGRFNDMTSATDLDKWSWSSQVGPYQYYIHGSGATTDYVNLSSDFKNPADTGSKQGAKISLTSTSFWNGQTMRRTELIPQTTAAIGKGKLFYHFSLKRSDTNAPSLNKEHQIAFFESHFVEMKSGWQSGATGTEDPLLRWVVGGKTEWSVNWDADVWHNVAYEIDFDGGSVGFWHSTGAEALTQVVAPVTASASSNVYDTKAARSFDV
;
A
#
# COMPACT_ATOMS: atom_id res chain seq x y z
N MET A 1 56.24 -34.91 16.10
CA MET A 1 55.47 -34.50 14.89
C MET A 1 54.28 -33.69 15.36
N LYS A 2 54.20 -32.42 14.95
CA LYS A 2 53.09 -31.50 15.24
C LYS A 2 52.05 -31.66 14.13
N PHE A 3 50.82 -32.04 14.46
CA PHE A 3 49.68 -31.96 13.53
C PHE A 3 48.72 -30.89 14.07
N THR A 4 48.86 -29.69 13.55
CA THR A 4 47.89 -28.60 13.68
C THR A 4 46.70 -28.90 12.76
N TRP A 5 45.50 -29.02 13.34
CA TRP A 5 44.26 -29.10 12.59
C TRP A 5 43.75 -27.67 12.36
N SER A 6 43.74 -27.25 11.11
CA SER A 6 43.19 -25.96 10.68
C SER A 6 41.67 -25.97 10.76
N ILE A 7 41.11 -25.02 11.50
CA ILE A 7 39.68 -24.72 11.52
C ILE A 7 39.34 -24.02 10.19
N ALA A 8 38.55 -24.66 9.34
CA ALA A 8 37.97 -24.01 8.17
C ALA A 8 36.65 -23.34 8.56
N SER A 9 36.68 -22.04 8.79
CA SER A 9 35.47 -21.22 8.93
C SER A 9 34.86 -20.99 7.56
N ALA A 10 33.72 -21.63 7.26
CA ALA A 10 32.92 -21.31 6.10
C ALA A 10 32.11 -20.03 6.38
N ALA A 11 32.56 -18.89 5.85
CA ALA A 11 31.76 -17.67 5.84
C ALA A 11 30.67 -17.81 4.76
N LEU A 12 29.42 -17.98 5.17
CA LEU A 12 28.26 -17.92 4.28
C LEU A 12 28.06 -16.45 3.88
N LEU A 13 28.51 -16.08 2.68
CA LEU A 13 28.14 -14.82 2.05
C LEU A 13 26.69 -14.94 1.57
N ALA A 14 25.73 -14.52 2.39
CA ALA A 14 24.38 -14.27 1.93
C ALA A 14 24.40 -13.04 1.01
N THR A 15 24.49 -13.25 -0.30
CA THR A 15 24.21 -12.21 -1.28
C THR A 15 22.75 -11.80 -1.13
N ARG A 16 22.49 -10.63 -0.54
CA ARG A 16 21.16 -10.01 -0.60
C ARG A 16 20.91 -9.69 -2.06
N ALA A 17 20.09 -10.48 -2.75
CA ALA A 17 19.48 -10.03 -3.99
C ALA A 17 18.62 -8.82 -3.63
N GLN A 18 19.12 -7.61 -3.90
CA GLN A 18 18.28 -6.43 -3.85
C GLN A 18 17.45 -6.45 -5.13
N CYS A 19 16.15 -6.72 -5.00
CA CYS A 19 15.23 -6.46 -6.09
C CYS A 19 15.32 -4.98 -6.47
N GLU A 20 15.34 -4.70 -7.77
CA GLU A 20 15.32 -3.35 -8.29
C GLU A 20 14.00 -2.66 -7.92
N ILE A 21 14.09 -1.44 -7.38
CA ILE A 21 12.90 -0.60 -7.16
C ILE A 21 12.54 0.03 -8.50
N LEU A 22 11.44 -0.43 -9.11
CA LEU A 22 10.96 0.10 -10.39
C LEU A 22 10.29 1.47 -10.27
N TRP A 23 9.72 1.76 -9.10
CA TRP A 23 9.09 3.03 -8.77
C TRP A 23 9.12 3.24 -7.27
N ASP A 24 9.42 4.47 -6.83
CA ASP A 24 9.57 4.82 -5.42
C ASP A 24 8.46 5.78 -4.96
N GLY A 25 7.55 5.24 -4.15
CA GLY A 25 6.41 5.97 -3.57
C GLY A 25 6.65 6.53 -2.17
N ARG A 26 7.87 6.49 -1.62
CA ARG A 26 8.13 6.74 -0.18
C ARG A 26 8.15 8.22 0.23
N PHE A 27 7.74 9.13 -0.66
CA PHE A 27 7.71 10.59 -0.40
C PHE A 27 9.07 11.21 0.00
N ASN A 28 10.18 10.51 -0.28
CA ASN A 28 11.53 10.92 0.14
C ASN A 28 12.05 12.17 -0.58
N ASP A 29 11.48 12.46 -1.77
CA ASP A 29 11.81 13.60 -2.62
C ASP A 29 10.80 14.75 -2.49
N MET A 30 9.84 14.63 -1.56
CA MET A 30 8.88 15.68 -1.23
C MET A 30 9.27 16.37 0.08
N THR A 31 9.06 17.68 0.13
CA THR A 31 9.20 18.48 1.36
C THR A 31 7.88 18.52 2.14
N SER A 32 6.75 18.56 1.43
CA SER A 32 5.40 18.58 2.01
C SER A 32 4.39 17.99 1.04
N ALA A 33 3.16 17.74 1.52
CA ALA A 33 2.09 17.21 0.68
C ALA A 33 1.71 18.14 -0.49
N THR A 34 1.94 19.45 -0.37
CA THR A 34 1.68 20.41 -1.47
C THR A 34 2.60 20.23 -2.67
N ASP A 35 3.67 19.42 -2.56
CA ASP A 35 4.45 19.01 -3.74
C ASP A 35 3.63 18.16 -4.72
N LEU A 36 2.53 17.54 -4.28
CA LEU A 36 1.57 16.87 -5.15
C LEU A 36 0.90 17.84 -6.13
N ASP A 37 0.78 19.13 -5.79
CA ASP A 37 0.14 20.16 -6.62
C ASP A 37 0.98 20.53 -7.86
N LYS A 38 2.25 20.10 -7.89
CA LYS A 38 3.14 20.30 -9.04
C LYS A 38 2.77 19.38 -10.21
N TRP A 39 2.10 18.27 -9.94
CA TRP A 39 1.61 17.36 -10.97
C TRP A 39 0.35 17.92 -11.62
N SER A 40 0.24 17.79 -12.93
CA SER A 40 -1.01 18.03 -13.68
C SER A 40 -1.03 17.20 -14.96
N TRP A 41 -2.18 17.13 -15.62
CA TRP A 41 -2.30 16.49 -16.94
C TRP A 41 -1.38 17.13 -18.01
N SER A 42 -1.06 18.42 -17.88
CA SER A 42 -0.12 19.11 -18.78
C SER A 42 1.34 19.06 -18.31
N SER A 43 1.58 18.64 -17.06
CA SER A 43 2.90 18.58 -16.44
C SER A 43 2.96 17.40 -15.46
N GLN A 44 3.15 16.20 -16.01
CA GLN A 44 3.16 14.94 -15.28
C GLN A 44 4.49 14.68 -14.55
N VAL A 45 4.86 15.58 -13.64
CA VAL A 45 6.12 15.54 -12.86
C VAL A 45 5.91 14.89 -11.49
N GLY A 46 7.00 14.45 -10.87
CA GLY A 46 6.97 13.83 -9.54
C GLY A 46 6.55 12.35 -9.57
N PRO A 47 6.50 11.69 -8.39
CA PRO A 47 6.28 10.24 -8.31
C PRO A 47 4.80 9.85 -8.28
N TYR A 48 3.87 10.79 -8.08
CA TYR A 48 2.45 10.52 -7.97
C TYR A 48 1.60 11.41 -8.87
N GLN A 49 0.61 10.82 -9.52
CA GLN A 49 -0.53 11.52 -10.09
C GLN A 49 -1.51 11.82 -8.95
N TYR A 50 -2.00 13.05 -8.92
CA TYR A 50 -2.91 13.53 -7.88
C TYR A 50 -4.07 14.32 -8.48
N TYR A 51 -5.16 13.61 -8.77
CA TYR A 51 -6.38 14.20 -9.32
C TYR A 51 -7.68 13.59 -8.74
N ILE A 52 -7.58 12.49 -7.98
CA ILE A 52 -8.72 11.82 -7.37
C ILE A 52 -8.79 12.26 -5.90
N HIS A 53 -9.30 13.48 -5.71
CA HIS A 53 -9.50 14.09 -4.41
C HIS A 53 -10.71 15.03 -4.46
N GLY A 54 -11.05 15.59 -3.30
CA GLY A 54 -12.13 16.56 -3.16
C GLY A 54 -11.77 17.98 -3.59
N SER A 55 -12.68 18.92 -3.39
CA SER A 55 -12.51 20.33 -3.79
C SER A 55 -11.67 21.20 -2.85
N GLY A 56 -11.25 20.65 -1.71
CA GLY A 56 -10.45 21.32 -0.68
C GLY A 56 -8.98 21.40 -1.05
N ALA A 57 -8.19 21.99 -0.15
CA ALA A 57 -6.75 22.07 -0.32
C ALA A 57 -6.11 20.69 -0.16
N THR A 58 -4.93 20.47 -0.75
CA THR A 58 -4.20 19.20 -0.64
C THR A 58 -3.95 18.78 0.79
N THR A 59 -3.67 19.74 1.69
CA THR A 59 -3.48 19.49 3.12
C THR A 59 -4.75 19.07 3.87
N ASP A 60 -5.94 19.21 3.28
CA ASP A 60 -7.17 18.65 3.85
C ASP A 60 -7.21 17.12 3.69
N TYR A 61 -6.42 16.57 2.76
CA TYR A 61 -6.50 15.17 2.33
C TYR A 61 -5.20 14.40 2.54
N VAL A 62 -4.05 15.05 2.34
CA VAL A 62 -2.74 14.43 2.44
C VAL A 62 -1.84 15.31 3.30
N ASN A 63 -1.22 14.72 4.32
CA ASN A 63 -0.22 15.38 5.15
C ASN A 63 1.00 14.47 5.29
N LEU A 64 2.20 15.05 5.23
CA LEU A 64 3.44 14.29 5.40
C LEU A 64 4.10 14.65 6.74
N SER A 65 4.58 13.63 7.46
CA SER A 65 5.33 13.80 8.71
C SER A 65 6.19 12.56 9.01
N SER A 66 7.27 12.73 9.75
CA SER A 66 8.04 11.61 10.32
C SER A 66 7.22 10.74 11.28
N ASP A 67 6.14 11.29 11.84
CA ASP A 67 5.28 10.58 12.78
C ASP A 67 4.25 9.67 12.07
N PHE A 68 4.10 9.83 10.75
CA PHE A 68 3.11 9.09 9.96
C PHE A 68 3.69 7.88 9.23
N LYS A 69 4.91 7.45 9.56
CA LYS A 69 5.53 6.23 8.99
C LYS A 69 5.71 5.14 10.03
N ASN A 70 5.94 3.92 9.56
CA ASN A 70 6.41 2.84 10.42
C ASN A 70 7.80 3.24 10.99
N PRO A 71 7.97 3.32 12.33
CA PRO A 71 9.26 3.67 12.92
C PRO A 71 10.40 2.72 12.55
N ALA A 72 10.08 1.46 12.23
CA ALA A 72 11.06 0.47 11.79
C ALA A 72 11.50 0.66 10.32
N ASP A 73 10.74 1.42 9.51
CA ASP A 73 11.13 1.75 8.15
C ASP A 73 12.13 2.91 8.14
N THR A 74 13.42 2.57 8.11
CA THR A 74 14.51 3.55 7.95
C THR A 74 14.69 4.04 6.52
N GLY A 75 14.00 3.42 5.54
CA GLY A 75 14.07 3.79 4.12
C GLY A 75 13.14 4.94 3.75
N SER A 76 12.12 5.23 4.56
CA SER A 76 11.22 6.37 4.39
C SER A 76 11.56 7.50 5.36
N LYS A 77 11.69 8.73 4.86
CA LYS A 77 11.93 9.95 5.67
C LYS A 77 10.68 10.40 6.43
N GLN A 78 9.52 10.20 5.82
CA GLN A 78 8.21 10.59 6.32
C GLN A 78 7.18 9.59 5.84
N GLY A 79 6.03 9.54 6.50
CA GLY A 79 4.85 8.85 5.99
C GLY A 79 3.77 9.84 5.60
N ALA A 80 2.71 9.32 5.00
CA ALA A 80 1.57 10.12 4.57
C ALA A 80 0.33 9.75 5.37
N LYS A 81 -0.30 10.74 5.99
CA LYS A 81 -1.66 10.63 6.51
C LYS A 81 -2.64 10.95 5.38
N ILE A 82 -3.47 9.97 5.00
CA ILE A 82 -4.53 10.16 3.99
C ILE A 82 -5.88 10.24 4.69
N SER A 83 -6.53 11.39 4.56
CA SER A 83 -7.79 11.70 5.19
C SER A 83 -8.95 11.66 4.20
N LEU A 84 -10.08 11.12 4.66
CA LEU A 84 -11.38 11.42 4.07
C LEU A 84 -12.05 12.48 4.93
N THR A 85 -12.48 13.58 4.31
CA THR A 85 -13.25 14.66 4.94
C THR A 85 -14.64 14.75 4.30
N SER A 86 -15.47 15.68 4.74
CA SER A 86 -16.80 15.90 4.15
C SER A 86 -16.72 16.42 2.69
N THR A 87 -15.54 16.83 2.22
CA THR A 87 -15.34 17.35 0.87
C THR A 87 -14.61 16.38 -0.05
N SER A 88 -14.19 15.20 0.43
CA SER A 88 -13.46 14.17 -0.34
C SER A 88 -14.32 13.46 -1.40
N PHE A 89 -15.08 14.20 -2.21
CA PHE A 89 -15.88 13.65 -3.30
C PHE A 89 -15.27 14.09 -4.62
N TRP A 90 -14.83 13.12 -5.41
CA TRP A 90 -14.24 13.36 -6.72
C TRP A 90 -15.30 13.26 -7.81
N ASN A 91 -15.30 14.22 -8.74
CA ASN A 91 -16.10 14.17 -9.97
C ASN A 91 -17.61 13.87 -9.77
N GLY A 92 -18.23 14.48 -8.74
CA GLY A 92 -19.65 14.31 -8.43
C GLY A 92 -20.06 12.91 -7.95
N GLN A 93 -19.10 12.04 -7.65
CA GLN A 93 -19.37 10.70 -7.13
C GLN A 93 -19.90 10.74 -5.69
N THR A 94 -20.56 9.67 -5.28
CA THR A 94 -21.10 9.49 -3.93
C THR A 94 -20.15 8.77 -2.97
N MET A 95 -19.02 8.27 -3.48
CA MET A 95 -17.98 7.61 -2.69
C MET A 95 -16.95 8.65 -2.26
N ARG A 96 -16.51 8.57 -0.99
CA ARG A 96 -15.42 9.41 -0.50
C ARG A 96 -14.08 8.86 -1.00
N ARG A 97 -13.25 9.70 -1.61
CA ARG A 97 -12.02 9.31 -2.30
C ARG A 97 -10.91 10.33 -2.07
N THR A 98 -9.76 9.81 -1.68
CA THR A 98 -8.45 10.46 -1.74
C THR A 98 -7.48 9.38 -2.20
N GLU A 99 -6.96 9.48 -3.42
CA GLU A 99 -6.08 8.46 -4.02
C GLU A 99 -4.86 9.09 -4.66
N LEU A 100 -3.73 8.38 -4.52
CA LEU A 100 -2.50 8.64 -5.26
C LEU A 100 -2.21 7.46 -6.20
N ILE A 101 -1.85 7.77 -7.43
CA ILE A 101 -1.53 6.81 -8.49
C ILE A 101 -0.05 6.98 -8.85
N PRO A 102 0.77 5.93 -9.03
CA PRO A 102 2.13 6.08 -9.52
C PRO A 102 2.20 6.90 -10.80
N GLN A 103 3.09 7.89 -10.82
CA GLN A 103 3.54 8.56 -12.04
C GLN A 103 4.86 7.91 -12.46
N THR A 104 4.80 7.01 -13.43
CA THR A 104 6.00 6.29 -13.91
C THR A 104 5.84 5.84 -15.37
N THR A 105 6.98 5.59 -16.01
CA THR A 105 7.08 4.89 -17.30
C THR A 105 7.61 3.47 -17.16
N ALA A 106 7.97 3.05 -15.95
CA ALA A 106 8.42 1.69 -15.67
C ALA A 106 7.29 0.68 -15.90
N ALA A 107 7.65 -0.54 -16.29
CA ALA A 107 6.70 -1.61 -16.59
C ALA A 107 6.13 -2.26 -15.30
N ILE A 108 5.45 -1.46 -14.48
CA ILE A 108 4.90 -1.91 -13.19
C ILE A 108 3.71 -2.87 -13.34
N GLY A 109 3.14 -3.04 -14.52
CA GLY A 109 2.04 -3.99 -14.80
C GLY A 109 2.44 -5.25 -15.57
N LYS A 110 3.70 -5.70 -15.49
CA LYS A 110 4.22 -6.80 -16.31
C LYS A 110 5.19 -7.71 -15.54
N GLY A 111 5.17 -9.00 -15.84
CA GLY A 111 6.03 -9.99 -15.19
C GLY A 111 5.67 -10.19 -13.71
N LYS A 112 6.65 -10.63 -12.92
CA LYS A 112 6.48 -10.84 -11.48
C LYS A 112 7.00 -9.66 -10.68
N LEU A 113 6.12 -9.01 -9.92
CA LEU A 113 6.41 -7.77 -9.19
C LEU A 113 5.88 -7.80 -7.76
N PHE A 114 6.45 -6.94 -6.93
CA PHE A 114 6.07 -6.79 -5.52
C PHE A 114 5.61 -5.36 -5.24
N TYR A 115 4.35 -5.21 -4.83
CA TYR A 115 3.77 -3.91 -4.47
C TYR A 115 3.78 -3.74 -2.96
N HIS A 116 4.73 -2.95 -2.47
CA HIS A 116 4.94 -2.71 -1.05
C HIS A 116 4.17 -1.49 -0.54
N PHE A 117 3.55 -1.64 0.62
CA PHE A 117 3.02 -0.54 1.41
C PHE A 117 2.92 -0.96 2.88
N SER A 118 2.96 0.02 3.77
CA SER A 118 2.60 -0.18 5.18
C SER A 118 1.43 0.72 5.50
N LEU A 119 0.49 0.22 6.30
CA LEU A 119 -0.69 0.97 6.73
C LEU A 119 -0.91 0.78 8.23
N LYS A 120 -1.48 1.80 8.86
CA LYS A 120 -1.87 1.82 10.27
C LYS A 120 -3.23 2.49 10.35
N ARG A 121 -3.97 2.25 11.44
CA ARG A 121 -5.02 3.17 11.86
C ARG A 121 -4.75 3.73 13.26
N SER A 122 -5.29 4.87 13.64
CA SER A 122 -5.40 5.34 15.02
C SER A 122 -6.84 5.21 15.55
N ASP A 123 -7.04 5.51 16.83
CA ASP A 123 -8.39 5.70 17.38
C ASP A 123 -8.93 7.12 17.15
N THR A 124 -8.07 8.08 16.81
CA THR A 124 -8.49 9.44 16.47
C THR A 124 -9.04 9.45 15.06
N ASN A 125 -10.31 9.83 14.91
CA ASN A 125 -11.13 9.68 13.70
C ASN A 125 -10.93 8.36 12.92
N ALA A 126 -10.87 7.24 13.63
CA ALA A 126 -10.73 5.90 13.04
C ALA A 126 -11.63 5.66 11.80
N PRO A 127 -11.17 4.86 10.81
CA PRO A 127 -12.01 4.42 9.69
C PRO A 127 -13.31 3.80 10.18
N SER A 128 -14.42 4.11 9.52
CA SER A 128 -15.73 3.65 9.99
C SER A 128 -15.86 2.14 9.91
N LEU A 129 -16.28 1.51 11.02
CA LEU A 129 -16.61 0.08 11.02
C LEU A 129 -17.90 -0.21 10.24
N ASN A 130 -18.75 0.78 9.99
CA ASN A 130 -20.06 0.61 9.35
C ASN A 130 -20.10 0.98 7.86
N LYS A 131 -18.94 1.25 7.24
CA LYS A 131 -18.82 1.48 5.80
C LYS A 131 -17.73 0.61 5.22
N GLU A 132 -17.97 0.10 4.02
CA GLU A 132 -16.94 -0.57 3.24
C GLU A 132 -15.87 0.44 2.83
N HIS A 133 -14.62 0.08 3.06
CA HIS A 133 -13.44 0.79 2.58
C HIS A 133 -12.68 -0.13 1.61
N GLN A 134 -12.22 0.44 0.51
CA GLN A 134 -11.35 -0.21 -0.47
C GLN A 134 -10.00 0.53 -0.43
N ILE A 135 -8.92 -0.22 -0.24
CA ILE A 135 -7.60 0.27 0.20
C ILE A 135 -6.54 -0.39 -0.69
N ALA A 136 -5.58 0.40 -1.21
CA ALA A 136 -4.49 -0.10 -2.05
C ALA A 136 -4.97 -1.10 -3.13
N PHE A 137 -5.91 -0.66 -3.96
CA PHE A 137 -6.58 -1.48 -4.97
C PHE A 137 -6.13 -1.10 -6.38
N PHE A 138 -6.19 -2.07 -7.29
CA PHE A 138 -6.13 -1.82 -8.73
C PHE A 138 -7.52 -1.45 -9.24
N GLU A 139 -7.63 -0.65 -10.30
CA GLU A 139 -8.93 -0.21 -10.84
C GLU A 139 -9.90 -1.37 -11.16
N SER A 140 -9.40 -2.54 -11.56
CA SER A 140 -10.23 -3.73 -11.81
C SER A 140 -10.62 -4.52 -10.54
N HIS A 141 -10.13 -4.12 -9.37
CA HIS A 141 -10.31 -4.80 -8.09
C HIS A 141 -9.89 -6.27 -8.09
N PHE A 142 -8.93 -6.66 -8.94
CA PHE A 142 -8.42 -8.04 -8.95
C PHE A 142 -7.68 -8.38 -7.64
N VAL A 143 -7.06 -7.39 -7.00
CA VAL A 143 -6.49 -7.46 -5.66
C VAL A 143 -6.65 -6.12 -4.94
N GLU A 144 -6.99 -6.17 -3.65
CA GLU A 144 -7.12 -5.01 -2.78
C GLU A 144 -7.08 -5.38 -1.29
N MET A 145 -6.92 -4.37 -0.43
CA MET A 145 -7.30 -4.46 0.97
C MET A 145 -8.72 -3.91 1.15
N LYS A 146 -9.50 -4.47 2.08
CA LYS A 146 -10.79 -3.94 2.50
C LYS A 146 -10.90 -3.84 4.02
N SER A 147 -11.76 -2.94 4.49
CA SER A 147 -12.14 -2.88 5.91
C SER A 147 -13.54 -2.31 6.10
N GLY A 148 -14.05 -2.40 7.32
CA GLY A 148 -15.41 -1.98 7.67
C GLY A 148 -16.48 -2.88 7.05
N TRP A 149 -17.74 -2.59 7.37
CA TRP A 149 -18.87 -3.45 7.00
C TRP A 149 -19.02 -3.55 5.49
N GLN A 150 -18.86 -4.78 4.97
CA GLN A 150 -18.92 -5.07 3.54
C GLN A 150 -20.34 -4.94 3.02
N SER A 151 -20.52 -4.30 1.86
CA SER A 151 -21.84 -4.07 1.29
C SER A 151 -22.60 -5.39 1.07
N GLY A 152 -23.78 -5.52 1.67
CA GLY A 152 -24.60 -6.73 1.58
C GLY A 152 -24.26 -7.84 2.59
N ALA A 153 -23.24 -7.67 3.43
CA ALA A 153 -22.94 -8.60 4.52
C ALA A 153 -23.95 -8.46 5.68
N THR A 154 -24.14 -9.53 6.45
CA THR A 154 -24.92 -9.50 7.68
C THR A 154 -24.22 -8.66 8.76
N GLY A 155 -24.99 -7.99 9.62
CA GLY A 155 -24.46 -7.13 10.68
C GLY A 155 -24.42 -5.65 10.28
N THR A 156 -23.77 -4.83 11.10
CA THR A 156 -23.71 -3.36 10.90
C THR A 156 -22.30 -2.79 11.07
N GLU A 157 -21.37 -3.58 11.62
CA GLU A 157 -19.99 -3.19 11.87
C GLU A 157 -19.06 -4.38 11.61
N ASP A 158 -17.85 -4.10 11.14
CA ASP A 158 -16.82 -5.09 10.87
C ASP A 158 -15.43 -4.53 11.20
N PRO A 159 -14.74 -5.04 12.24
CA PRO A 159 -13.44 -4.54 12.68
C PRO A 159 -12.26 -5.10 11.87
N LEU A 160 -12.51 -5.91 10.85
CA LEU A 160 -11.46 -6.62 10.13
C LEU A 160 -10.78 -5.76 9.08
N LEU A 161 -9.45 -5.89 8.99
CA LEU A 161 -8.68 -5.60 7.79
C LEU A 161 -8.58 -6.89 6.97
N ARG A 162 -8.92 -6.82 5.69
CA ARG A 162 -9.06 -7.96 4.78
C ARG A 162 -8.15 -7.78 3.59
N TRP A 163 -7.51 -8.86 3.15
CA TRP A 163 -6.91 -8.95 1.83
C TRP A 163 -7.87 -9.73 0.92
N VAL A 164 -8.18 -9.14 -0.22
CA VAL A 164 -9.25 -9.57 -1.12
C VAL A 164 -8.69 -9.79 -2.52
N VAL A 165 -9.02 -10.94 -3.12
CA VAL A 165 -8.67 -11.29 -4.49
C VAL A 165 -9.96 -11.59 -5.26
N GLY A 166 -10.19 -10.89 -6.37
CA GLY A 166 -11.38 -11.07 -7.20
C GLY A 166 -12.71 -10.94 -6.42
N GLY A 167 -12.74 -10.05 -5.42
CA GLY A 167 -13.90 -9.84 -4.55
C GLY A 167 -14.06 -10.86 -3.41
N LYS A 168 -13.20 -11.87 -3.30
CA LYS A 168 -13.20 -12.87 -2.22
C LYS A 168 -12.13 -12.56 -1.17
N THR A 169 -12.50 -12.56 0.11
CA THR A 169 -11.52 -12.46 1.21
C THR A 169 -10.70 -13.75 1.26
N GLU A 170 -9.38 -13.63 1.10
CA GLU A 170 -8.43 -14.75 1.24
C GLU A 170 -7.67 -14.69 2.58
N TRP A 171 -7.56 -13.51 3.17
CA TRP A 171 -6.97 -13.32 4.50
C TRP A 171 -7.63 -12.15 5.24
N SER A 172 -7.68 -12.23 6.56
CA SER A 172 -8.13 -11.11 7.40
C SER A 172 -7.56 -11.16 8.80
N VAL A 173 -7.52 -10.01 9.46
CA VAL A 173 -7.11 -9.84 10.87
C VAL A 173 -7.94 -8.72 11.50
N ASN A 174 -8.02 -8.69 12.84
CA ASN A 174 -8.56 -7.51 13.53
C ASN A 174 -7.66 -6.30 13.22
N TRP A 175 -8.24 -5.18 12.81
CA TRP A 175 -7.47 -3.97 12.54
C TRP A 175 -7.32 -3.19 13.84
N ASP A 176 -6.31 -3.55 14.62
CA ASP A 176 -6.03 -2.88 15.89
C ASP A 176 -5.43 -1.47 15.66
N ALA A 177 -5.76 -0.55 16.56
CA ALA A 177 -5.20 0.80 16.53
C ALA A 177 -3.69 0.77 16.80
N ASP A 178 -2.97 1.67 16.16
CA ASP A 178 -1.54 1.89 16.30
C ASP A 178 -0.65 0.69 15.95
N VAL A 179 -1.22 -0.32 15.29
CA VAL A 179 -0.49 -1.45 14.71
C VAL A 179 -0.17 -1.17 13.24
N TRP A 180 1.12 -1.09 12.92
CA TRP A 180 1.58 -1.04 11.53
C TRP A 180 1.43 -2.42 10.90
N HIS A 181 0.65 -2.53 9.83
CA HIS A 181 0.58 -3.70 8.95
C HIS A 181 1.44 -3.44 7.73
N ASN A 182 2.52 -4.21 7.58
CA ASN A 182 3.38 -4.16 6.39
C ASN A 182 2.88 -5.20 5.39
N VAL A 183 2.73 -4.79 4.13
CA VAL A 183 2.15 -5.61 3.07
C VAL A 183 3.07 -5.62 1.85
N ALA A 184 3.16 -6.77 1.19
CA ALA A 184 3.51 -6.83 -0.22
C ALA A 184 2.54 -7.74 -0.99
N TYR A 185 1.96 -7.23 -2.08
CA TYR A 185 1.32 -8.09 -3.07
C TYR A 185 2.40 -8.67 -3.98
N GLU A 186 2.50 -9.99 -4.03
CA GLU A 186 3.34 -10.70 -5.00
C GLU A 186 2.49 -10.99 -6.23
N ILE A 187 2.60 -10.15 -7.26
CA ILE A 187 1.75 -10.24 -8.45
C ILE A 187 2.56 -10.85 -9.59
N ASP A 188 2.05 -11.92 -10.18
CA ASP A 188 2.52 -12.45 -11.45
C ASP A 188 1.53 -12.06 -12.55
N PHE A 189 1.83 -10.96 -13.26
CA PHE A 189 1.00 -10.45 -14.36
C PHE A 189 1.01 -11.38 -15.58
N ASP A 190 2.12 -12.10 -15.80
CA ASP A 190 2.25 -13.01 -16.94
C ASP A 190 1.61 -14.38 -16.63
N GLY A 191 1.67 -14.82 -15.36
CA GLY A 191 1.11 -16.08 -14.86
C GLY A 191 -0.32 -15.98 -14.33
N GLY A 192 -0.87 -14.77 -14.11
CA GLY A 192 -2.24 -14.57 -13.64
C GLY A 192 -2.47 -14.99 -12.19
N SER A 193 -1.59 -14.57 -11.27
CA SER A 193 -1.73 -14.89 -9.85
C SER A 193 -1.30 -13.76 -8.92
N VAL A 194 -1.77 -13.82 -7.67
CA VAL A 194 -1.35 -12.90 -6.61
C VAL A 194 -1.20 -13.62 -5.27
N GLY A 195 -0.04 -13.42 -4.63
CA GLY A 195 0.26 -13.86 -3.26
C GLY A 195 0.27 -12.69 -2.28
N PHE A 196 0.17 -12.99 -0.99
CA PHE A 196 0.11 -12.00 0.07
C PHE A 196 1.23 -12.19 1.08
N TRP A 197 2.06 -11.17 1.19
CA TRP A 197 3.09 -11.06 2.22
C TRP A 197 2.65 -10.07 3.27
N HIS A 198 2.76 -10.45 4.55
CA HIS A 198 2.32 -9.63 5.66
C HIS A 198 3.26 -9.76 6.86
N SER A 199 3.34 -8.69 7.64
CA SER A 199 3.91 -8.65 8.99
C SER A 199 3.34 -7.45 9.76
N THR A 200 3.64 -7.38 11.05
CA THR A 200 3.28 -6.21 11.88
C THR A 200 4.50 -5.57 12.53
N GLY A 201 4.44 -4.26 12.76
CA GLY A 201 5.49 -3.51 13.46
C GLY A 201 6.84 -3.62 12.73
N ALA A 202 7.86 -4.10 13.43
CA ALA A 202 9.23 -4.23 12.92
C ALA A 202 9.56 -5.62 12.33
N GLU A 203 8.60 -6.55 12.34
CA GLU A 203 8.84 -7.91 11.87
C GLU A 203 9.07 -7.95 10.35
N ALA A 204 9.85 -8.93 9.90
CA ALA A 204 10.06 -9.16 8.48
C ALA A 204 8.78 -9.72 7.82
N LEU A 205 8.53 -9.32 6.57
CA LEU A 205 7.44 -9.89 5.77
C LEU A 205 7.59 -11.41 5.63
N THR A 206 6.49 -12.12 5.82
CA THR A 206 6.36 -13.54 5.49
C THR A 206 5.21 -13.73 4.51
N GLN A 207 5.30 -14.72 3.62
CA GLN A 207 4.19 -15.06 2.75
C GLN A 207 3.11 -15.77 3.57
N VAL A 208 2.03 -15.05 3.87
CA VAL A 208 0.91 -15.56 4.68
C VAL A 208 -0.16 -16.22 3.83
N VAL A 209 -0.23 -15.87 2.53
CA VAL A 209 -1.05 -16.59 1.54
C VAL A 209 -0.21 -16.82 0.29
N ALA A 210 -0.09 -18.09 -0.11
CA ALA A 210 0.55 -18.47 -1.36
C ALA A 210 -0.22 -17.90 -2.57
N PRO A 211 0.40 -17.74 -3.75
CA PRO A 211 -0.27 -17.14 -4.89
C PRO A 211 -1.55 -17.88 -5.28
N VAL A 212 -2.64 -17.12 -5.37
CA VAL A 212 -3.95 -17.59 -5.86
C VAL A 212 -4.22 -17.02 -7.26
N THR A 213 -5.01 -17.71 -8.07
CA THR A 213 -5.37 -17.25 -9.41
C THR A 213 -6.10 -15.91 -9.36
N ALA A 214 -5.70 -14.97 -10.22
CA ALA A 214 -6.34 -13.68 -10.37
C ALA A 214 -6.30 -13.22 -11.83
N SER A 215 -7.28 -12.42 -12.23
CA SER A 215 -7.27 -11.71 -13.51
C SER A 215 -6.33 -10.49 -13.42
N ALA A 216 -5.05 -10.76 -13.22
CA ALA A 216 -4.02 -9.74 -13.02
C ALA A 216 -3.82 -8.93 -14.31
N SER A 217 -4.48 -7.79 -14.39
CA SER A 217 -4.36 -6.84 -15.50
C SER A 217 -4.24 -5.43 -14.94
N SER A 218 -3.25 -4.69 -15.42
CA SER A 218 -3.05 -3.28 -15.09
C SER A 218 -2.38 -2.57 -16.26
N ASN A 219 -2.84 -1.37 -16.62
CA ASN A 219 -1.99 -0.42 -17.34
C ASN A 219 -1.23 0.49 -16.34
N VAL A 220 -0.31 1.33 -16.82
CA VAL A 220 0.53 2.23 -15.98
C VAL A 220 -0.26 3.33 -15.27
N TYR A 221 -1.51 3.56 -15.65
CA TYR A 221 -2.44 4.52 -15.04
C TYR A 221 -3.42 3.85 -14.06
N ASP A 222 -3.52 2.51 -14.06
CA ASP A 222 -4.52 1.76 -13.28
C ASP A 222 -4.04 1.35 -11.88
N THR A 223 -2.73 1.40 -11.62
CA THR A 223 -2.17 1.11 -10.30
C THR A 223 -2.47 2.25 -9.34
N LYS A 224 -3.14 2.00 -8.21
CA LYS A 224 -3.33 3.04 -7.18
C LYS A 224 -2.49 2.68 -5.96
N ALA A 225 -1.41 3.43 -5.75
CA ALA A 225 -0.35 3.03 -4.82
C ALA A 225 -0.53 3.51 -3.39
N ALA A 226 -1.57 4.28 -3.07
CA ALA A 226 -1.85 4.56 -1.66
C ALA A 226 -3.32 4.90 -1.45
N ARG A 227 -3.99 4.05 -0.68
CA ARG A 227 -5.03 4.48 0.24
C ARG A 227 -4.63 3.93 1.61
N SER A 228 -3.75 4.62 2.33
CA SER A 228 -3.62 4.37 3.76
C SER A 228 -4.58 5.32 4.44
N PHE A 229 -5.80 4.87 4.74
CA PHE A 229 -6.62 5.60 5.71
C PHE A 229 -5.83 5.62 6.99
N ASP A 230 -5.43 6.82 7.37
CA ASP A 230 -5.36 7.08 8.78
C ASP A 230 -5.94 8.45 9.04
N VAL A 231 -6.60 8.51 10.18
CA VAL A 231 -6.83 9.79 10.81
C VAL A 231 -5.95 9.93 12.03
#